data_AF-A0A7R9TQ37-F1
#
_entry.id   AF-A0A7R9TQ37-F1
#
_cell.length_a   1.000
_cell.length_b   1.000
_cell.length_c   1.000
_cell.angle_alpha   90.00
_cell.angle_beta   90.00
_cell.angle_gamma   90.00
#
_symmetry.space_group_name_H-M   'P 1'
#
loop_
_entity.id
_entity.type
_entity.pdbx_description
1 polymer ?
#
loop_
_entity_poly.entity_id
_entity_poly.type
_entity_poly.pdbx_seq_one_letter_code
_entity_poly.pdbx_strand_id
1 'polypeptide(L)'
;QPLNGWADLVSNVTNMRSLFDRTRFDQPLDRWDVSSVTTMESMFEGTPFNHPLESWDVSSVTSMARMFYSAESFNQPLNGWADLVSNVTNMRSLFDRTRFDQPLDRWDVSSVTTMESMFEGTPFNHPLESWDVSSVTSMARMFYSAESFNQPLNGWA
;
A
#
# COMPACT_ATOMS: atom_id res chain seq x y z
N GLN A 1 6.21 -22.43 -9.85
CA GLN A 1 7.49 -22.01 -10.46
C GLN A 1 7.83 -20.63 -9.89
N PRO A 2 9.12 -20.28 -9.73
CA PRO A 2 9.51 -18.95 -9.24
C PRO A 2 9.14 -17.86 -10.24
N LEU A 3 8.33 -16.88 -9.82
CA LEU A 3 7.81 -15.83 -10.70
C LEU A 3 8.81 -14.70 -10.98
N ASN A 4 9.92 -14.61 -10.25
CA ASN A 4 11.00 -13.64 -10.53
C ASN A 4 11.65 -13.83 -11.91
N GLY A 5 11.46 -14.98 -12.57
CA GLY A 5 11.88 -15.17 -13.97
C GLY A 5 10.99 -14.48 -15.00
N TRP A 6 9.90 -13.83 -14.59
CA TRP A 6 8.91 -13.18 -15.47
C TRP A 6 9.07 -11.65 -15.53
N ALA A 7 10.16 -11.10 -14.98
CA ALA A 7 10.41 -9.66 -14.91
C ALA A 7 10.09 -8.91 -16.22
N ASP A 8 10.64 -9.38 -17.33
CA ASP A 8 10.43 -8.73 -18.64
C ASP A 8 9.01 -8.93 -19.20
N LEU A 9 8.32 -10.00 -18.78
CA LEU A 9 6.96 -10.34 -19.24
C LEU A 9 5.90 -9.44 -18.59
N VAL A 10 6.20 -8.85 -17.43
CA VAL A 10 5.26 -7.97 -16.71
C VAL A 10 5.46 -6.48 -17.01
N SER A 11 6.52 -6.11 -17.74
CA SER A 11 6.87 -4.71 -18.07
C SER A 11 5.77 -3.91 -18.79
N ASN A 12 4.90 -4.58 -19.54
CA ASN A 12 3.77 -3.95 -20.25
C ASN A 12 2.41 -4.18 -19.55
N VAL A 13 2.40 -4.81 -18.38
CA VAL A 13 1.17 -5.04 -17.61
C VAL A 13 0.76 -3.72 -16.98
N THR A 14 -0.44 -3.26 -17.30
CA THR A 14 -1.00 -2.01 -16.75
C THR A 14 -1.98 -2.24 -15.61
N ASN A 15 -2.41 -3.48 -15.39
CA ASN A 15 -3.43 -3.85 -14.42
C ASN A 15 -3.03 -5.14 -13.69
N MET A 16 -2.75 -5.02 -12.40
CA MET A 16 -2.43 -6.14 -11.51
C MET A 16 -3.54 -6.40 -10.47
N ARG A 17 -4.76 -5.92 -10.74
CA ARG A 17 -5.90 -6.08 -9.83
C ARG A 17 -6.12 -7.56 -9.50
N SER A 18 -6.19 -7.86 -8.21
CA SER A 18 -6.48 -9.19 -7.66
C SER A 18 -5.54 -10.32 -8.11
N LEU A 19 -4.33 -10.01 -8.60
CA LEU A 19 -3.45 -11.02 -9.22
C LEU A 19 -3.15 -12.22 -8.30
N PHE A 20 -3.01 -11.98 -7.00
CA PHE A 20 -2.76 -13.01 -5.98
C PHE A 20 -3.86 -13.08 -4.91
N ASP A 21 -5.01 -12.42 -5.10
CA ASP A 21 -6.10 -12.34 -4.12
C ASP A 21 -6.52 -13.73 -3.59
N ARG A 22 -6.53 -13.87 -2.25
CA ARG A 22 -6.88 -15.07 -1.49
C ARG A 22 -6.13 -16.32 -1.94
N THR A 23 -4.88 -16.15 -2.38
CA THR A 23 -4.01 -17.28 -2.71
C THR A 23 -3.07 -17.61 -1.55
N ARG A 24 -2.28 -18.68 -1.73
CA ARG A 24 -1.16 -19.03 -0.84
C ARG A 24 0.17 -18.51 -1.39
N PHE A 25 0.15 -17.50 -2.25
CA PHE A 25 1.35 -16.97 -2.89
C PHE A 25 2.25 -16.29 -1.86
N ASP A 26 3.50 -16.73 -1.79
CA ASP A 26 4.51 -16.22 -0.85
C ASP A 26 5.91 -16.42 -1.45
N GLN A 27 6.14 -15.78 -2.60
CA GLN A 27 7.43 -15.82 -3.30
C GLN A 27 7.89 -14.41 -3.64
N PRO A 28 9.21 -14.16 -3.73
CA PRO A 28 9.72 -12.84 -4.04
C PRO A 28 9.32 -12.37 -5.45
N LEU A 29 9.10 -11.06 -5.56
CA LEU A 29 8.72 -10.33 -6.77
C LEU A 29 9.58 -9.08 -6.99
N ASP A 30 10.70 -8.97 -6.28
CA ASP A 30 11.62 -7.81 -6.24
C ASP A 30 12.19 -7.45 -7.63
N ARG A 31 12.13 -8.39 -8.59
CA ARG A 31 12.63 -8.22 -9.96
C ARG A 31 11.57 -7.80 -10.97
N TRP A 32 10.31 -7.70 -10.58
CA TRP A 32 9.26 -7.31 -11.50
C TRP A 32 9.38 -5.85 -11.89
N ASP A 33 9.35 -5.57 -13.19
CA ASP A 33 9.15 -4.22 -13.70
C ASP A 33 7.65 -3.92 -13.68
N VAL A 34 7.23 -3.09 -12.71
CA VAL A 34 5.85 -2.65 -12.52
C VAL A 34 5.63 -1.19 -12.93
N SER A 35 6.60 -0.56 -13.61
CA SER A 35 6.57 0.87 -13.96
C SER A 35 5.39 1.25 -14.87
N SER A 36 4.83 0.31 -15.63
CA SER A 36 3.62 0.50 -16.46
C SER A 36 2.31 0.25 -15.73
N VAL A 37 2.34 -0.26 -14.50
CA VAL A 37 1.14 -0.65 -13.75
C VAL A 37 0.40 0.61 -13.28
N THR A 38 -0.89 0.68 -13.60
CA THR A 38 -1.77 1.81 -13.22
C THR A 38 -2.72 1.47 -12.08
N THR A 39 -2.95 0.17 -11.80
CA THR A 39 -3.78 -0.30 -10.69
C THR A 39 -3.23 -1.58 -10.06
N MET A 40 -3.14 -1.58 -8.73
CA MET A 40 -2.71 -2.71 -7.89
C MET A 40 -3.79 -3.13 -6.89
N GLU A 41 -5.06 -2.83 -7.20
CA GLU A 41 -6.17 -3.07 -6.28
C GLU A 41 -6.29 -4.53 -5.88
N SER A 42 -6.44 -4.80 -4.58
CA SER A 42 -6.57 -6.17 -4.03
C SER A 42 -5.47 -7.16 -4.46
N MET A 43 -4.32 -6.71 -4.97
CA MET A 43 -3.31 -7.58 -5.58
C MET A 43 -2.87 -8.72 -4.63
N PHE A 44 -2.71 -8.44 -3.34
CA PHE A 44 -2.33 -9.39 -2.29
C PHE A 44 -3.41 -9.51 -1.20
N GLU A 45 -4.67 -9.18 -1.52
CA GLU A 45 -5.77 -9.28 -0.55
C GLU A 45 -5.84 -10.72 0.03
N GLY A 46 -5.92 -10.85 1.35
CA GLY A 46 -6.01 -12.15 2.05
C GLY A 46 -4.85 -13.11 1.78
N THR A 47 -3.71 -12.61 1.28
CA THR A 47 -2.56 -13.41 0.86
C THR A 47 -1.45 -13.27 1.89
N PRO A 48 -0.80 -14.37 2.35
CA PRO A 48 0.25 -14.32 3.35
C PRO A 48 1.60 -13.84 2.78
N PHE A 49 1.59 -12.81 1.94
CA PHE A 49 2.77 -12.26 1.28
C PHE A 49 3.53 -11.34 2.23
N ASN A 50 4.85 -11.54 2.34
CA ASN A 50 5.72 -10.67 3.15
C ASN A 50 7.15 -10.60 2.58
N HIS A 51 7.27 -10.36 1.26
CA HIS A 51 8.57 -10.17 0.59
C HIS A 51 8.79 -8.70 0.22
N PRO A 52 10.06 -8.24 0.16
CA PRO A 52 10.38 -6.85 -0.17
C PRO A 52 9.77 -6.40 -1.50
N LEU A 53 9.28 -5.15 -1.50
CA LEU A 53 8.71 -4.46 -2.67
C LEU A 53 9.33 -3.06 -2.89
N GLU A 54 10.34 -2.68 -2.11
CA GLU A 54 10.91 -1.32 -2.16
C GLU A 54 11.51 -0.95 -3.52
N SER A 55 11.88 -1.95 -4.33
CA SER A 55 12.45 -1.79 -5.67
C SER A 55 11.42 -1.46 -6.75
N TRP A 56 10.13 -1.58 -6.44
CA TRP A 56 9.06 -1.34 -7.40
C TRP A 56 8.89 0.14 -7.71
N ASP A 57 8.90 0.47 -9.00
CA ASP A 57 8.49 1.77 -9.49
C ASP A 57 6.95 1.83 -9.57
N VAL A 58 6.33 2.42 -8.55
CA VAL A 58 4.87 2.59 -8.48
C VAL A 58 4.39 3.96 -9.00
N SER A 59 5.24 4.72 -9.68
CA SER A 59 4.94 6.10 -10.12
C SER A 59 3.74 6.21 -11.08
N SER A 60 3.42 5.16 -11.83
CA SER A 60 2.24 5.11 -12.71
C SER A 60 0.95 4.68 -12.00
N VAL A 61 1.01 4.21 -10.75
CA VAL A 61 -0.13 3.66 -10.03
C VAL A 61 -1.06 4.77 -9.57
N THR A 62 -2.35 4.63 -9.87
CA THR A 62 -3.39 5.59 -9.48
C THR A 62 -4.29 5.05 -8.36
N SER A 63 -4.34 3.73 -8.17
CA SER A 63 -5.14 3.07 -7.15
C SER A 63 -4.43 1.87 -6.55
N MET A 64 -4.32 1.87 -5.22
CA MET A 64 -3.79 0.79 -4.39
C MET A 64 -4.87 0.23 -3.46
N ALA A 65 -6.15 0.48 -3.74
CA ALA A 65 -7.24 0.10 -2.84
C ALA A 65 -7.16 -1.39 -2.50
N ARG A 66 -7.15 -1.70 -1.19
CA ARG A 66 -7.13 -3.05 -0.64
C ARG A 66 -5.91 -3.90 -1.05
N MET A 67 -4.84 -3.31 -1.59
CA MET A 67 -3.69 -4.08 -2.12
C MET A 67 -3.15 -5.11 -1.11
N PHE A 68 -3.08 -4.76 0.17
CA PHE A 68 -2.70 -5.68 1.27
C PHE A 68 -3.83 -5.95 2.26
N TYR A 69 -5.09 -5.72 1.92
CA TYR A 69 -6.22 -5.95 2.83
C TYR A 69 -6.22 -7.38 3.37
N SER A 70 -6.19 -7.55 4.70
CA SER A 70 -6.10 -8.86 5.36
C SER A 70 -4.87 -9.70 4.94
N ALA A 71 -3.81 -9.09 4.42
CA ALA A 71 -2.51 -9.74 4.26
C ALA A 71 -1.82 -9.82 5.63
N GLU A 72 -2.28 -10.73 6.49
CA GLU A 72 -1.97 -10.79 7.93
C GLU A 72 -0.46 -10.83 8.26
N SER A 73 0.38 -11.23 7.30
CA SER A 73 1.84 -11.32 7.49
C SER A 73 2.61 -10.10 6.98
N PHE A 74 2.00 -9.21 6.21
CA PHE A 74 2.70 -8.11 5.53
C PHE A 74 3.19 -7.05 6.53
N ASN A 75 4.51 -6.79 6.52
CA ASN A 75 5.16 -5.76 7.33
C ASN A 75 6.51 -5.32 6.72
N GLN A 76 6.57 -5.18 5.39
CA GLN A 76 7.79 -4.77 4.69
C GLN A 76 7.93 -3.25 4.65
N PRO A 77 9.16 -2.71 4.69
CA PRO A 77 9.38 -1.28 4.54
C PRO A 77 8.95 -0.81 3.14
N LEU A 78 8.22 0.31 3.08
CA LEU A 78 7.75 0.93 1.84
C LEU A 78 8.14 2.42 1.74
N ASN A 79 9.03 2.89 2.62
CA ASN A 79 9.48 4.28 2.59
C ASN A 79 10.29 4.63 1.32
N GLY A 80 10.77 3.63 0.58
CA GLY A 80 11.37 3.82 -0.76
C GLY A 80 10.36 4.31 -1.81
N TRP A 81 9.05 4.20 -1.55
CA TRP A 81 8.00 4.70 -2.44
C TRP A 81 7.61 6.16 -2.20
N ALA A 82 8.32 6.87 -1.31
CA ALA A 82 8.02 8.24 -0.89
C ALA A 82 7.52 9.17 -2.01
N ASP A 83 8.29 9.28 -3.10
CA ASP A 83 7.97 10.15 -4.24
C ASP A 83 7.16 9.42 -5.34
N LEU A 84 7.04 8.09 -5.24
CA LEU A 84 6.41 7.22 -6.24
C LEU A 84 4.89 7.09 -6.03
N VAL A 85 4.36 7.45 -4.86
CA VAL A 85 2.92 7.41 -4.57
C VAL A 85 2.19 8.70 -4.89
N SER A 86 2.87 9.72 -5.42
CA SER A 86 2.33 11.06 -5.71
C SER A 86 1.16 11.07 -6.71
N ASN A 87 1.01 10.03 -7.54
CA ASN A 87 -0.12 9.87 -8.47
C ASN A 87 -1.28 9.03 -7.90
N VAL A 88 -1.13 8.43 -6.72
CA VAL A 88 -2.14 7.57 -6.11
C VAL A 88 -3.29 8.44 -5.58
N THR A 89 -4.50 8.14 -6.03
CA THR A 89 -5.72 8.86 -5.60
C THR A 89 -6.56 8.05 -4.62
N ASN A 90 -6.34 6.73 -4.52
CA ASN A 90 -7.14 5.80 -3.72
C ASN A 90 -6.25 4.84 -2.92
N MET A 91 -6.22 5.03 -1.60
CA MET A 91 -5.52 4.18 -0.62
C MET A 91 -6.48 3.46 0.34
N ARG A 92 -7.77 3.32 -0.05
CA ARG A 92 -8.79 2.67 0.77
C ARG A 92 -8.33 1.28 1.24
N SER A 93 -8.39 1.03 2.54
CA SER A 93 -8.07 -0.25 3.18
C SER A 93 -6.71 -0.83 2.77
N LEU A 94 -5.72 0.02 2.44
CA LEU A 94 -4.42 -0.43 1.93
C LEU A 94 -3.74 -1.43 2.87
N PHE A 95 -3.75 -1.16 4.18
CA PHE A 95 -3.10 -1.96 5.22
C PHE A 95 -4.07 -2.52 6.26
N ASP A 96 -5.39 -2.47 6.02
CA ASP A 96 -6.43 -2.93 6.94
C ASP A 96 -6.26 -4.42 7.28
N ARG A 97 -6.27 -4.74 8.59
CA ARG A 97 -6.01 -6.08 9.16
C ARG A 97 -4.69 -6.69 8.73
N THR A 98 -3.63 -5.89 8.67
CA THR A 98 -2.26 -6.37 8.46
C THR A 98 -1.43 -6.24 9.74
N ARG A 99 -0.17 -6.72 9.70
CA ARG A 99 0.83 -6.47 10.74
C ARG A 99 1.72 -5.28 10.43
N PHE A 100 1.31 -4.42 9.49
CA PHE A 100 2.12 -3.32 9.01
C PHE A 100 2.37 -2.28 10.12
N ASP A 101 3.64 -2.07 10.44
CA ASP A 101 4.11 -1.10 11.42
C ASP A 101 5.49 -0.55 10.98
N GLN A 102 5.54 -0.02 9.76
CA GLN A 102 6.72 0.61 9.19
C GLN A 102 6.46 2.10 8.95
N PRO A 103 7.48 2.96 9.02
CA PRO A 103 7.31 4.39 8.78
C PRO A 103 6.84 4.67 7.33
N LEU A 104 5.99 5.69 7.19
CA LEU A 104 5.43 6.20 5.93
C LEU A 104 5.44 7.73 5.88
N ASP A 105 6.18 8.37 6.78
CA ASP A 105 6.24 9.82 7.00
C ASP A 105 6.69 10.62 5.76
N ARG A 106 7.33 9.93 4.80
CA ARG A 106 7.86 10.54 3.57
C ARG A 106 6.96 10.39 2.35
N TRP A 107 5.83 9.69 2.47
CA TRP A 107 4.92 9.52 1.34
C TRP A 107 4.28 10.84 0.94
N ASP A 108 4.39 11.19 -0.35
CA ASP A 108 3.59 12.27 -0.94
C ASP A 108 2.16 11.77 -1.20
N VAL A 109 1.26 12.09 -0.27
CA VAL A 109 -0.16 11.72 -0.32
C VAL A 109 -1.06 12.88 -0.79
N SER A 110 -0.48 13.97 -1.31
CA SER A 110 -1.22 15.19 -1.67
C SER A 110 -2.30 14.99 -2.74
N SER A 111 -2.17 13.95 -3.57
CA SER A 111 -3.16 13.56 -4.59
C SER A 111 -4.23 12.58 -4.08
N VAL A 112 -4.09 12.04 -2.86
CA VAL A 112 -5.00 11.02 -2.32
C VAL A 112 -6.35 11.65 -2.00
N THR A 113 -7.42 11.04 -2.51
CA THR A 113 -8.80 11.50 -2.30
C THR A 113 -9.57 10.66 -1.28
N THR A 114 -9.11 9.43 -1.00
CA THR A 114 -9.71 8.55 0.01
C THR A 114 -8.66 7.67 0.71
N MET A 115 -8.76 7.65 2.04
CA MET A 115 -7.96 6.82 2.96
C MET A 115 -8.86 6.01 3.90
N GLU A 116 -10.09 5.71 3.47
CA GLU A 116 -11.06 4.96 4.28
C GLU A 116 -10.46 3.63 4.76
N SER A 117 -10.58 3.37 6.06
CA SER A 117 -10.08 2.14 6.71
C SER A 117 -8.61 1.82 6.47
N MET A 118 -7.75 2.74 6.00
CA MET A 118 -6.38 2.43 5.56
C MET A 118 -5.55 1.62 6.57
N PHE A 119 -5.69 1.92 7.87
CA PHE A 119 -5.02 1.23 8.98
C PHE A 119 -6.03 0.59 9.96
N GLU A 120 -7.25 0.29 9.52
CA GLU A 120 -8.25 -0.35 10.39
C GLU A 120 -7.75 -1.71 10.91
N GLY A 121 -7.77 -1.90 12.23
CA GLY A 121 -7.30 -3.14 12.87
C GLY A 121 -5.80 -3.41 12.73
N THR A 122 -4.99 -2.40 12.37
CA THR A 122 -3.55 -2.53 12.12
C THR A 122 -2.75 -1.90 13.27
N PRO A 123 -1.65 -2.51 13.74
CA PRO A 123 -0.90 -2.02 14.89
C PRO A 123 0.01 -0.80 14.59
N PHE A 124 -0.24 -0.09 13.48
CA PHE A 124 0.58 1.03 13.02
C PHE A 124 0.66 2.16 14.05
N ASN A 125 1.87 2.61 14.37
CA ASN A 125 2.07 3.71 15.33
C ASN A 125 3.27 4.62 14.96
N HIS A 126 3.37 5.01 13.69
CA HIS A 126 4.41 5.95 13.20
C HIS A 126 3.82 7.32 12.88
N PRO A 127 4.59 8.41 13.03
CA PRO A 127 4.11 9.76 12.79
C PRO A 127 3.71 9.96 11.32
N LEU A 128 2.59 10.67 11.11
CA LEU A 128 2.04 11.03 9.80
C LEU A 128 1.75 12.54 9.70
N GLU A 129 2.31 13.34 10.61
CA GLU A 129 2.04 14.78 10.71
C GLU A 129 2.47 15.59 9.47
N SER A 130 3.39 15.04 8.68
CA SER A 130 3.92 15.61 7.44
C SER A 130 3.00 15.42 6.23
N TRP A 131 1.99 14.56 6.32
CA TRP A 131 1.09 14.29 5.20
C TRP A 131 0.21 15.49 4.88
N ASP A 132 0.26 15.94 3.62
CA ASP A 132 -0.74 16.85 3.06
C ASP A 132 -1.99 16.05 2.70
N VAL A 133 -3.03 16.19 3.53
CA VAL A 133 -4.31 15.48 3.37
C VAL A 133 -5.42 16.38 2.84
N SER A 134 -5.09 17.57 2.31
CA SER A 134 -6.07 18.57 1.88
C SER A 134 -6.98 18.11 0.73
N SER A 135 -6.54 17.14 -0.07
CA SER A 135 -7.32 16.50 -1.14
C SER A 135 -8.22 15.36 -0.65
N VAL A 136 -8.06 14.89 0.58
CA VAL A 136 -8.79 13.73 1.10
C VAL A 136 -10.23 14.10 1.42
N THR A 137 -11.16 13.44 0.73
CA THR A 137 -12.60 13.64 0.92
C THR A 137 -13.21 12.70 1.95
N SER A 138 -12.54 11.58 2.24
CA SER A 138 -13.00 10.60 3.24
C SER A 138 -11.85 9.85 3.89
N MET A 139 -11.86 9.87 5.22
CA MET A 139 -11.00 9.08 6.12
C MET A 139 -11.84 8.18 7.05
N ALA A 140 -13.05 7.82 6.62
CA ALA A 140 -13.95 7.01 7.44
C ALA A 140 -13.22 5.76 7.94
N ARG A 141 -13.21 5.54 9.27
CA ARG A 141 -12.59 4.39 9.93
C ARG A 141 -11.08 4.24 9.71
N MET A 142 -10.34 5.27 9.25
CA MET A 142 -8.91 5.19 8.93
C MET A 142 -8.06 4.47 9.99
N PHE A 143 -8.31 4.74 11.27
CA PHE A 143 -7.65 4.10 12.43
C PHE A 143 -8.63 3.33 13.33
N TYR A 144 -9.80 2.91 12.83
CA TYR A 144 -10.76 2.16 13.63
C TYR A 144 -10.13 0.86 14.12
N SER A 145 -10.22 0.55 15.42
CA SER A 145 -9.55 -0.63 16.03
C SER A 145 -8.02 -0.69 15.83
N ALA A 146 -7.36 0.40 15.44
CA ALA A 146 -5.90 0.50 15.44
C ALA A 146 -5.41 0.80 16.88
N GLU A 147 -5.46 -0.21 17.75
CA GLU A 147 -5.28 -0.04 19.21
C GLU A 147 -3.94 0.57 19.61
N SER A 148 -2.92 0.45 18.76
CA SER A 148 -1.57 0.98 19.01
C SER A 148 -1.39 2.44 18.58
N PHE A 149 -2.28 2.99 17.74
CA PHE A 149 -2.08 4.31 17.15
C PHE A 149 -2.28 5.42 18.19
N ASN A 150 -1.21 6.18 18.46
CA ASN A 150 -1.20 7.30 19.41
C ASN A 150 -0.29 8.44 18.94
N GLN A 151 -0.36 8.78 17.65
CA GLN A 151 0.46 9.84 17.05
C GLN A 151 -0.35 11.13 16.89
N PRO A 152 0.31 12.30 16.98
CA PRO A 152 -0.34 13.58 16.74
C PRO A 152 -0.83 13.69 15.28
N LEU A 153 -2.03 14.26 15.11
CA LEU A 153 -2.66 14.54 13.80
C LEU A 153 -3.06 16.02 13.65
N ASN A 154 -2.57 16.89 14.53
CA ASN A 154 -2.92 18.31 14.53
C ASN A 154 -2.40 19.10 13.30
N GLY A 155 -1.52 18.50 12.49
CA GLY A 155 -1.08 19.06 11.21
C GLY A 155 -2.06 18.84 10.05
N TRP A 156 -3.03 17.95 10.23
CA TRP A 156 -4.06 17.68 9.22
C TRP A 156 -5.14 18.76 9.32
N ALA A 157 -5.24 19.62 8.31
CA ALA A 157 -6.18 20.74 8.22
C ALA A 157 -6.98 20.69 6.92
#